data_AF-A0A2I0B0L2-F1
#
_entry.id   AF-A0A2I0B0L2-F1
#
_cell.length_a   1.000
_cell.length_b   1.000
_cell.length_c   1.000
_cell.angle_alpha   90.00
_cell.angle_beta   90.00
_cell.angle_gamma   90.00
#
_symmetry.space_group_name_H-M   'P 1'
#
loop_
_entity.id
_entity.type
_entity.pdbx_description
1 polymer ?
#
loop_
_entity_poly.entity_id
_entity_poly.type
_entity_poly.pdbx_seq_one_letter_code
_entity_poly.pdbx_strand_id
1 'polypeptide(L)'
;MDNPSSTSDSLLAGSSGGAAELRGALFLVLEYLRLPELLTLRQVCRAYRDSIAADELIWRHISVEPPLNSRLTDDALLRITSFTRGNLTSLALLDCRRITDDGLLQVVNRNPSIKKLYIPGCSSLTPDGIVRVVKQLAEHNGYLECLRLQGLHQIKAVHFHVLNSLLYQSNPRAASHPHFYRDFCSVRYNIDDGRPMDVDICPKCNNVRMIFDCPREDCRMMRNKRNACRGCFLCIERCGECGGCLDPEEVVEEIACLHLLCAGCWLHLPKCTTCNSPCCKQDAAAFGFSSADFALPTSSFGLSLLPTLKSCGI
;
A
#
# COMPACT_ATOMS: atom_id res chain seq x y z
N MET A 1 18.86 -1.86 70.21
CA MET A 1 20.10 -2.04 69.45
C MET A 1 20.23 -3.52 69.15
N ASP A 2 20.32 -3.79 67.85
CA ASP A 2 20.97 -4.93 67.21
C ASP A 2 20.35 -6.33 67.32
N ASN A 3 19.74 -6.74 66.20
CA ASN A 3 19.88 -8.07 65.60
C ASN A 3 21.24 -8.10 64.85
N PRO A 4 21.93 -9.24 64.59
CA PRO A 4 21.52 -10.11 63.46
C PRO A 4 22.01 -11.60 63.44
N SER A 5 21.37 -12.37 62.54
CA SER A 5 21.91 -13.48 61.70
C SER A 5 22.18 -14.85 62.38
N SER A 6 21.92 -16.04 61.79
CA SER A 6 21.94 -16.49 60.38
C SER A 6 21.36 -17.92 60.21
N THR A 7 20.77 -18.18 59.02
CA THR A 7 20.80 -19.39 58.13
C THR A 7 20.44 -20.78 58.68
N SER A 8 19.79 -21.74 58.00
CA SER A 8 19.39 -22.04 56.61
C SER A 8 18.40 -23.25 56.71
N ASP A 9 17.35 -23.40 55.91
CA ASP A 9 17.36 -24.16 54.63
C ASP A 9 15.96 -24.06 53.98
N SER A 10 15.86 -23.49 52.78
CA SER A 10 15.69 -24.19 51.48
C SER A 10 14.21 -24.29 51.05
N LEU A 11 13.76 -23.40 50.16
CA LEU A 11 13.72 -23.55 48.70
C LEU A 11 12.50 -24.37 48.24
N LEU A 12 11.47 -23.67 47.73
CA LEU A 12 10.60 -24.02 46.59
C LEU A 12 9.41 -23.03 46.53
N ALA A 13 9.66 -21.79 46.09
CA ALA A 13 8.61 -20.86 45.70
C ALA A 13 9.14 -19.90 44.61
N GLY A 14 9.57 -20.48 43.49
CA GLY A 14 10.08 -19.75 42.34
C GLY A 14 9.03 -19.64 41.23
N SER A 15 8.43 -18.45 41.11
CA SER A 15 7.95 -17.80 39.88
C SER A 15 7.04 -18.58 38.91
N SER A 16 5.75 -18.68 39.22
CA SER A 16 4.68 -18.95 38.23
C SER A 16 4.12 -17.67 37.59
N GLY A 17 4.38 -16.50 38.19
CA GLY A 17 3.90 -15.19 37.71
C GLY A 17 4.62 -14.70 36.45
N GLY A 18 5.96 -14.82 36.41
CA GLY A 18 6.76 -14.28 35.30
C GLY A 18 6.52 -14.97 33.96
N ALA A 19 6.25 -16.28 33.95
CA ALA A 19 5.98 -17.03 32.72
C ALA A 19 4.57 -16.75 32.16
N ALA A 20 3.60 -16.44 33.03
CA ALA A 20 2.24 -16.05 32.63
C ALA A 20 2.22 -14.62 32.07
N GLU A 21 2.96 -13.69 32.70
CA GLU A 21 3.14 -12.33 32.19
C GLU A 21 3.91 -12.30 30.86
N LEU A 22 4.98 -13.10 30.72
CA LEU A 22 5.69 -13.22 29.43
C LEU A 22 4.78 -13.80 28.34
N ARG A 23 3.95 -14.79 28.68
CA ARG A 23 2.94 -15.33 27.75
C ARG A 23 1.93 -14.25 27.35
N GLY A 24 1.43 -13.47 28.29
CA GLY A 24 0.53 -12.34 28.02
C GLY A 24 1.16 -11.29 27.10
N ALA A 25 2.42 -10.91 27.37
CA ALA A 25 3.16 -9.95 26.57
C ALA A 25 3.39 -10.43 25.12
N LEU A 26 3.63 -11.73 24.92
CA LEU A 26 3.76 -12.32 23.58
C LEU A 26 2.48 -12.19 22.74
N PHE A 27 1.30 -12.20 23.37
CA PHE A 27 0.03 -12.01 22.66
C PHE A 27 -0.19 -10.55 22.20
N LEU A 28 0.36 -9.56 22.91
CA LEU A 28 0.31 -8.15 22.48
C LEU A 28 1.08 -7.90 21.18
N VAL A 29 2.10 -8.72 20.89
CA VAL A 29 2.88 -8.60 19.66
C VAL A 29 2.08 -9.05 18.43
N LEU A 30 1.05 -9.89 18.60
CA LEU A 30 0.31 -10.47 17.49
C LEU A 30 -0.38 -9.43 16.60
N GLU A 31 -0.85 -8.32 17.17
CA GLU A 31 -1.48 -7.23 16.42
C GLU A 31 -0.53 -6.53 15.43
N TYR A 32 0.78 -6.64 15.65
CA TYR A 32 1.82 -6.07 14.79
C TYR A 32 2.32 -7.04 13.71
N LEU A 33 1.91 -8.30 13.77
CA LEU A 33 2.36 -9.32 12.84
C LEU A 33 1.56 -9.28 11.54
N ARG A 34 2.26 -9.51 10.44
CA ARG A 34 1.62 -9.65 9.14
C ARG A 34 0.96 -11.02 9.02
N LEU A 35 0.05 -11.14 8.07
CA LEU A 35 -0.69 -12.38 7.82
C LEU A 35 0.21 -13.63 7.68
N PRO A 36 1.35 -13.62 6.94
CA PRO A 36 2.22 -14.80 6.86
C PRO A 36 2.81 -15.21 8.21
N GLU A 37 3.16 -14.25 9.06
CA GLU A 37 3.74 -14.49 10.40
C GLU A 37 2.68 -15.07 11.33
N LEU A 38 1.46 -14.52 11.31
CA LEU A 38 0.32 -15.05 12.05
C LEU A 38 -0.01 -16.50 11.66
N LEU A 39 -0.09 -16.78 10.35
CA LEU A 39 -0.36 -18.13 9.85
C LEU A 39 0.76 -19.12 10.22
N THR A 40 2.00 -18.65 10.35
CA THR A 40 3.14 -19.47 10.79
C THR A 40 3.05 -19.75 12.29
N LEU A 41 2.78 -18.74 13.13
CA LEU A 41 2.65 -18.92 14.58
C LEU A 41 1.52 -19.88 14.97
N ARG A 42 0.42 -19.89 14.21
CA ARG A 42 -0.69 -20.84 14.41
C ARG A 42 -0.29 -22.31 14.21
N GLN A 43 0.84 -22.57 13.55
CA GLN A 43 1.36 -23.91 13.33
C GLN A 43 2.32 -24.36 14.45
N VAL A 44 2.80 -23.43 15.29
CA VAL A 44 3.80 -23.71 16.33
C VAL A 44 3.20 -24.52 17.48
N CYS A 45 2.07 -24.10 18.04
CA CYS A 45 1.41 -24.82 19.13
C CYS A 45 -0.11 -24.57 19.16
N ARG A 46 -0.83 -25.41 19.93
CA ARG A 46 -2.30 -25.28 20.10
C ARG A 46 -2.70 -23.96 20.73
N ALA A 47 -1.95 -23.49 21.73
CA ALA A 47 -2.24 -22.20 22.38
C ALA A 47 -2.22 -21.03 21.38
N TYR A 48 -1.17 -20.88 20.56
CA TYR A 48 -1.15 -19.84 19.53
C TYR A 48 -2.26 -20.04 18.48
N ARG A 49 -2.50 -21.28 18.06
CA ARG A 49 -3.56 -21.58 17.10
C ARG A 49 -4.92 -21.08 17.58
N ASP A 50 -5.27 -21.40 18.82
CA ASP A 50 -6.57 -21.14 19.40
C ASP A 50 -6.71 -19.66 19.78
N SER A 51 -5.68 -19.06 20.39
CA SER A 51 -5.66 -17.63 20.73
C SER A 51 -5.75 -16.74 19.48
N ILE A 52 -4.90 -16.99 18.47
CA ILE A 52 -4.94 -16.19 17.22
C ILE A 52 -6.29 -16.39 16.51
N ALA A 53 -6.85 -17.60 16.49
CA ALA A 53 -8.15 -17.83 15.84
C ALA A 53 -9.35 -17.21 16.58
N ALA A 54 -9.23 -16.99 17.89
CA ALA A 54 -10.27 -16.38 18.71
C ALA A 54 -10.19 -14.85 18.76
N ASP A 55 -9.04 -14.26 18.43
CA ASP A 55 -8.82 -12.83 18.45
C ASP A 55 -9.51 -12.14 17.27
N GLU A 56 -10.62 -11.45 17.56
CA GLU A 56 -11.39 -10.75 16.53
C GLU A 56 -10.68 -9.53 15.94
N LEU A 57 -9.78 -8.88 16.69
CA LEU A 57 -9.11 -7.66 16.27
C LEU A 57 -8.10 -7.94 15.16
N ILE A 58 -7.32 -9.02 15.31
CA ILE A 58 -6.34 -9.46 14.30
C ILE A 58 -7.03 -9.69 12.93
N TRP A 59 -8.23 -10.26 12.93
CA TRP A 59 -8.94 -10.60 11.69
C TRP A 59 -9.83 -9.48 11.15
N ARG A 60 -9.94 -8.32 11.82
CA ARG A 60 -10.70 -7.17 11.27
C ARG A 60 -10.08 -6.59 10.01
N HIS A 61 -8.77 -6.73 9.86
CA HIS A 61 -8.00 -6.19 8.75
C HIS A 61 -7.10 -7.30 8.18
N ILE A 62 -7.46 -7.79 6.99
CA ILE A 62 -6.66 -8.82 6.30
C ILE A 62 -5.96 -8.15 5.13
N SER A 63 -4.63 -8.19 5.11
CA SER A 63 -3.81 -7.84 3.95
C SER A 63 -3.07 -9.07 3.43
N VAL A 64 -3.24 -9.36 2.15
CA VAL A 64 -2.52 -10.40 1.41
C VAL A 64 -1.56 -9.71 0.46
N GLU A 65 -0.27 -9.90 0.70
CA GLU A 65 0.83 -9.25 0.00
C GLU A 65 1.86 -10.30 -0.46
N PRO A 66 2.85 -9.92 -1.30
CA PRO A 66 3.98 -10.80 -1.59
C PRO A 66 4.66 -11.32 -0.32
N PRO A 67 5.08 -12.60 -0.28
CA PRO A 67 5.00 -13.59 -1.37
C PRO A 67 3.68 -14.41 -1.40
N LEU A 68 2.79 -14.23 -0.42
CA LEU A 68 1.60 -15.08 -0.23
C LEU A 68 0.59 -14.94 -1.39
N ASN A 69 0.45 -13.73 -1.93
CA ASN A 69 -0.47 -13.39 -3.01
C ASN A 69 -0.38 -14.32 -4.25
N SER A 70 0.82 -14.75 -4.62
CA SER A 70 1.09 -15.56 -5.82
C SER A 70 0.53 -16.99 -5.73
N ARG A 71 0.34 -17.50 -4.52
CA ARG A 71 -0.10 -18.87 -4.25
C ARG A 71 -1.51 -18.94 -3.66
N LEU A 72 -2.07 -17.82 -3.24
CA LEU A 72 -3.38 -17.78 -2.61
C LEU A 72 -4.48 -18.14 -3.62
N THR A 73 -5.31 -19.12 -3.27
CA THR A 73 -6.51 -19.53 -4.03
C THR A 73 -7.79 -19.10 -3.31
N ASP A 74 -8.92 -19.17 -4.00
CA ASP A 74 -10.24 -18.86 -3.42
C ASP A 74 -10.51 -19.67 -2.14
N ASP A 75 -10.26 -20.99 -2.16
CA ASP A 75 -10.43 -21.84 -0.97
C ASP A 75 -9.53 -21.42 0.20
N ALA A 76 -8.29 -21.05 -0.11
CA ALA A 76 -7.34 -20.60 0.91
C ALA A 76 -7.77 -19.26 1.52
N LEU A 77 -8.23 -18.33 0.69
CA LEU A 77 -8.77 -17.06 1.13
C LEU A 77 -10.02 -17.29 2.00
N LEU A 78 -10.95 -18.14 1.58
CA LEU A 78 -12.17 -18.47 2.34
C LEU A 78 -11.87 -19.09 3.70
N ARG A 79 -10.84 -19.95 3.80
CA ARG A 79 -10.39 -20.47 5.09
C ARG A 79 -9.85 -19.36 5.98
N ILE A 80 -9.02 -18.46 5.45
CA ILE A 80 -8.48 -17.33 6.22
C ILE A 80 -9.60 -16.40 6.68
N THR A 81 -10.53 -16.04 5.79
CA THR A 81 -11.66 -15.15 6.12
C THR A 81 -12.77 -15.87 6.89
N SER A 82 -12.59 -17.12 7.29
CA SER A 82 -13.52 -17.82 8.20
C SER A 82 -13.29 -17.42 9.66
N PHE A 83 -12.08 -16.97 10.00
CA PHE A 83 -11.72 -16.55 11.37
C PHE A 83 -12.35 -15.21 11.76
N THR A 84 -12.76 -14.42 10.76
CA THR A 84 -13.35 -13.08 10.94
C THR A 84 -14.75 -13.12 11.53
N ARG A 85 -15.47 -14.25 11.41
CA ARG A 85 -16.86 -14.44 11.87
C ARG A 85 -17.82 -13.31 11.44
N GLY A 86 -17.61 -12.76 10.25
CA GLY A 86 -18.42 -11.67 9.70
C GLY A 86 -17.99 -10.25 10.10
N ASN A 87 -16.94 -10.10 10.90
CA ASN A 87 -16.42 -8.82 11.40
C ASN A 87 -15.25 -8.27 10.58
N LEU A 88 -14.96 -8.82 9.39
CA LEU A 88 -13.93 -8.29 8.50
C LEU A 88 -14.36 -6.89 8.02
N THR A 89 -13.54 -5.88 8.31
CA THR A 89 -13.83 -4.48 7.94
C THR A 89 -12.98 -4.02 6.75
N SER A 90 -11.77 -4.55 6.63
CA SER A 90 -10.84 -4.22 5.55
C SER A 90 -10.24 -5.48 4.96
N LEU A 91 -10.33 -5.61 3.64
CA LEU A 91 -9.70 -6.69 2.88
C LEU A 91 -8.80 -6.09 1.80
N ALA A 92 -7.51 -6.39 1.87
CA ALA A 92 -6.53 -6.06 0.84
C ALA A 92 -5.97 -7.33 0.20
N LEU A 93 -6.12 -7.43 -1.11
CA LEU A 93 -5.61 -8.50 -1.97
C LEU A 93 -4.70 -7.86 -3.02
N LEU A 94 -3.40 -7.81 -2.74
CA LEU A 94 -2.42 -7.10 -3.56
C LEU A 94 -1.79 -8.07 -4.56
N ASP A 95 -2.00 -7.85 -5.85
CA ASP A 95 -1.51 -8.71 -6.94
C ASP A 95 -1.92 -10.20 -6.80
N CYS A 96 -3.10 -10.47 -6.22
CA CYS A 96 -3.62 -11.82 -6.02
C CYS A 96 -4.25 -12.37 -7.31
N ARG A 97 -3.40 -12.78 -8.27
CA ARG A 97 -3.81 -13.18 -9.62
C ARG A 97 -4.64 -14.46 -9.72
N ARG A 98 -4.74 -15.26 -8.66
CA ARG A 98 -5.48 -16.53 -8.65
C ARG A 98 -6.84 -16.43 -7.94
N ILE A 99 -7.20 -15.25 -7.43
CA ILE A 99 -8.51 -14.99 -6.84
C ILE A 99 -9.50 -14.64 -7.93
N THR A 100 -10.68 -15.27 -7.88
CA THR A 100 -11.74 -15.10 -8.89
C THR A 100 -12.92 -14.28 -8.36
N ASP A 101 -13.79 -13.87 -9.27
CA ASP A 101 -15.03 -13.16 -8.94
C ASP A 101 -15.93 -13.96 -7.99
N ASP A 102 -15.96 -15.28 -8.12
CA ASP A 102 -16.78 -16.16 -7.26
C ASP A 102 -16.15 -16.35 -5.89
N GLY A 103 -14.82 -16.49 -5.82
CA GLY A 103 -14.10 -16.53 -4.55
C GLY A 103 -14.29 -15.25 -3.74
N LEU A 104 -14.11 -14.10 -4.38
CA LEU A 104 -14.30 -12.80 -3.72
C LEU A 104 -15.76 -12.58 -3.29
N LEU A 105 -16.74 -12.96 -4.13
CA LEU A 105 -18.15 -12.86 -3.78
C LEU A 105 -18.50 -13.71 -2.54
N GLN A 106 -17.98 -14.94 -2.46
CA GLN A 106 -18.20 -15.80 -1.29
C GLN A 106 -17.60 -15.20 -0.01
N VAL A 107 -16.43 -14.56 -0.10
CA VAL A 107 -15.81 -13.87 1.04
C VAL A 107 -16.70 -12.74 1.53
N VAL A 108 -17.21 -11.91 0.61
CA VAL A 108 -18.11 -10.80 0.90
C VAL A 108 -19.44 -11.26 1.49
N ASN A 109 -20.02 -12.35 0.98
CA ASN A 109 -21.27 -12.91 1.52
C ASN A 109 -21.13 -13.35 2.98
N ARG A 110 -19.95 -13.82 3.39
CA ARG A 110 -19.66 -14.20 4.79
C ARG A 110 -19.23 -13.01 5.64
N ASN A 111 -18.89 -11.88 5.03
CA ASN A 111 -18.33 -10.69 5.65
C ASN A 111 -19.01 -9.43 5.14
N PRO A 112 -20.30 -9.23 5.46
CA PRO A 112 -21.03 -8.05 4.99
C PRO A 112 -20.44 -6.75 5.55
N SER A 113 -19.76 -6.79 6.71
CA SER A 113 -19.18 -5.63 7.40
C SER A 113 -17.98 -4.98 6.70
N ILE A 114 -17.56 -5.47 5.53
CA ILE A 114 -16.42 -4.89 4.80
C ILE A 114 -16.77 -3.47 4.36
N LYS A 115 -15.90 -2.52 4.72
CA LYS A 115 -15.98 -1.10 4.37
C LYS A 115 -14.84 -0.67 3.45
N LYS A 116 -13.73 -1.39 3.46
CA LYS A 116 -12.53 -1.07 2.70
C LYS A 116 -12.09 -2.30 1.90
N LEU A 117 -12.09 -2.19 0.57
CA LEU A 117 -11.73 -3.28 -0.35
C LEU A 117 -10.62 -2.83 -1.29
N TYR A 118 -9.47 -3.49 -1.21
CA TYR A 118 -8.29 -3.22 -2.03
C TYR A 118 -8.01 -4.44 -2.89
N ILE A 119 -8.09 -4.30 -4.20
CA ILE A 119 -7.84 -5.39 -5.15
C ILE A 119 -6.91 -4.99 -6.30
N PRO A 120 -5.80 -4.24 -6.04
CA PRO A 120 -4.92 -3.81 -7.10
C PRO A 120 -4.21 -5.01 -7.74
N GLY A 121 -4.11 -5.00 -9.07
CA GLY A 121 -3.38 -6.03 -9.82
C GLY A 121 -4.00 -7.44 -9.82
N CYS A 122 -5.20 -7.61 -9.26
CA CYS A 122 -5.96 -8.87 -9.29
C CYS A 122 -6.55 -9.15 -10.68
N SER A 123 -5.70 -9.55 -11.63
CA SER A 123 -6.03 -9.66 -13.06
C SER A 123 -7.13 -10.67 -13.42
N SER A 124 -7.44 -11.61 -12.52
CA SER A 124 -8.50 -12.61 -12.70
C SER A 124 -9.89 -12.12 -12.27
N LEU A 125 -9.97 -10.93 -11.67
CA LEU A 125 -11.25 -10.27 -11.39
C LEU A 125 -11.75 -9.53 -12.63
N THR A 126 -13.03 -9.72 -12.94
CA THR A 126 -13.66 -9.05 -14.08
C THR A 126 -14.38 -7.76 -13.63
N PRO A 127 -14.56 -6.78 -14.53
CA PRO A 127 -15.34 -5.58 -14.19
C PRO A 127 -16.76 -5.89 -13.71
N ASP A 128 -17.43 -6.87 -14.32
CA ASP A 128 -18.78 -7.30 -13.93
C ASP A 128 -18.78 -8.01 -12.56
N GLY A 129 -17.78 -8.84 -12.30
CA GLY A 129 -17.58 -9.48 -11.00
C GLY A 129 -17.38 -8.47 -9.88
N ILE A 130 -16.56 -7.44 -10.10
CA ILE A 130 -16.35 -6.36 -9.13
C ILE A 130 -17.64 -5.59 -8.88
N VAL A 131 -18.40 -5.26 -9.93
CA VAL A 131 -19.72 -4.61 -9.78
C VAL A 131 -20.66 -5.48 -8.94
N ARG A 132 -20.70 -6.79 -9.18
CA ARG A 132 -21.51 -7.75 -8.40
C ARG A 132 -21.10 -7.77 -6.92
N VAL A 133 -19.80 -7.82 -6.64
CA VAL A 133 -19.24 -7.78 -5.29
C VAL A 133 -19.61 -6.49 -4.55
N VAL A 134 -19.46 -5.33 -5.21
CA VAL A 134 -19.78 -4.03 -4.59
C VAL A 134 -21.28 -3.87 -4.35
N LYS A 135 -22.14 -4.33 -5.28
CA LYS A 135 -23.59 -4.36 -5.08
C LYS A 135 -23.97 -5.19 -3.85
N GLN A 136 -23.39 -6.37 -3.71
CA GLN A 136 -23.63 -7.25 -2.56
C GLN A 136 -23.29 -6.57 -1.23
N LEU A 137 -22.15 -5.86 -1.16
CA LEU A 137 -21.77 -5.08 0.03
C LEU A 137 -22.73 -3.92 0.31
N ALA A 138 -23.15 -3.22 -0.73
CA ALA A 138 -24.08 -2.10 -0.62
C ALA A 138 -25.46 -2.57 -0.09
N GLU A 139 -25.96 -3.73 -0.52
CA GLU A 139 -27.23 -4.29 -0.08
C GLU A 139 -27.24 -4.71 1.41
N HIS A 140 -26.13 -5.25 1.92
CA HIS A 140 -26.08 -5.80 3.28
C HIS A 140 -25.64 -4.82 4.37
N ASN A 141 -24.70 -3.92 4.07
CA ASN A 141 -24.06 -3.05 5.06
C ASN A 141 -24.28 -1.56 4.78
N GLY A 142 -24.99 -1.23 3.70
CA GLY A 142 -25.41 0.12 3.34
C GLY A 142 -24.28 1.06 2.86
N TYR A 143 -23.01 0.75 3.13
CA TYR A 143 -21.90 1.57 2.64
C TYR A 143 -20.53 0.86 2.57
N LEU A 144 -19.93 0.92 1.38
CA LEU A 144 -18.49 0.71 1.18
C LEU A 144 -17.82 2.09 1.18
N GLU A 145 -16.84 2.28 2.07
CA GLU A 145 -16.14 3.57 2.23
C GLU A 145 -15.03 3.75 1.19
N CYS A 146 -14.33 2.67 0.86
CA CYS A 146 -13.11 2.70 0.06
C CYS A 146 -13.00 1.47 -0.84
N LEU A 147 -12.77 1.71 -2.12
CA LEU A 147 -12.50 0.71 -3.15
C LEU A 147 -11.22 1.10 -3.89
N ARG A 148 -10.26 0.18 -4.02
CA ARG A 148 -9.03 0.41 -4.80
C ARG A 148 -8.90 -0.61 -5.91
N LEU A 149 -8.79 -0.10 -7.14
CA LEU A 149 -8.88 -0.84 -8.41
C LEU A 149 -7.64 -0.67 -9.29
N GLN A 150 -6.56 -0.07 -8.77
CA GLN A 150 -5.32 0.13 -9.50
C GLN A 150 -4.86 -1.13 -10.26
N GLY A 151 -4.45 -0.96 -11.52
CA GLY A 151 -3.96 -2.06 -12.35
C GLY A 151 -5.05 -2.94 -12.98
N LEU A 152 -6.34 -2.70 -12.69
CA LEU A 152 -7.45 -3.39 -13.34
C LEU A 152 -7.83 -2.70 -14.65
N HIS A 153 -7.00 -2.90 -15.67
CA HIS A 153 -7.09 -2.20 -16.96
C HIS A 153 -8.37 -2.49 -17.78
N GLN A 154 -9.13 -3.51 -17.43
CA GLN A 154 -10.36 -3.92 -18.13
C GLN A 154 -11.59 -3.07 -17.75
N ILE A 155 -11.49 -2.26 -16.69
CA ILE A 155 -12.60 -1.41 -16.23
C ILE A 155 -12.84 -0.29 -17.24
N LYS A 156 -14.11 -0.13 -17.63
CA LYS A 156 -14.59 0.85 -18.61
C LYS A 156 -15.46 1.90 -17.91
N ALA A 157 -15.73 3.01 -18.60
CA ALA A 157 -16.55 4.11 -18.08
C ALA A 157 -17.92 3.64 -17.54
N VAL A 158 -18.58 2.69 -18.23
CA VAL A 158 -19.87 2.12 -17.78
C VAL A 158 -19.75 1.48 -16.40
N HIS A 159 -18.75 0.61 -16.18
CA HIS A 159 -18.49 -0.01 -14.89
C HIS A 159 -18.16 1.03 -13.83
N PHE A 160 -17.30 2.01 -14.17
CA PHE A 160 -16.95 3.10 -13.26
C PHE A 160 -18.20 3.87 -12.80
N HIS A 161 -19.10 4.26 -13.70
CA HIS A 161 -20.31 4.97 -13.32
C HIS A 161 -21.20 4.17 -12.36
N VAL A 162 -21.33 2.86 -12.59
CA VAL A 162 -22.08 1.97 -11.68
C VAL A 162 -21.41 1.92 -10.31
N LEU A 163 -20.11 1.63 -10.25
CA LEU A 163 -19.35 1.59 -8.99
C LEU A 163 -19.42 2.93 -8.24
N ASN A 164 -19.26 4.03 -8.97
CA ASN A 164 -19.35 5.38 -8.43
C ASN A 164 -20.72 5.68 -7.84
N SER A 165 -21.80 5.31 -8.54
CA SER A 165 -23.16 5.50 -8.02
C SER A 165 -23.41 4.73 -6.73
N LEU A 166 -22.93 3.48 -6.64
CA LEU A 166 -23.07 2.64 -5.45
C LEU A 166 -22.31 3.23 -4.25
N LEU A 167 -21.09 3.74 -4.48
CA LEU A 167 -20.29 4.34 -3.42
C LEU A 167 -20.81 5.70 -2.93
N TYR A 168 -21.31 6.55 -3.83
CA TYR A 168 -21.80 7.89 -3.47
C TYR A 168 -23.20 7.88 -2.84
N GLN A 169 -24.08 6.94 -3.21
CA GLN A 169 -25.34 6.72 -2.49
C GLN A 169 -25.09 6.41 -1.02
N SER A 170 -23.98 5.72 -0.76
CA SER A 170 -23.53 5.30 0.56
C SER A 170 -22.73 6.36 1.33
N ASN A 171 -22.10 7.34 0.67
CA ASN A 171 -21.26 8.35 1.33
C ASN A 171 -21.32 9.74 0.64
N PRO A 172 -22.28 10.60 0.99
CA PRO A 172 -22.44 11.93 0.38
C PRO A 172 -21.40 12.98 0.81
N ARG A 173 -20.50 12.64 1.76
CA ARG A 173 -19.53 13.60 2.36
C ARG A 173 -18.13 13.53 1.78
N ALA A 174 -17.89 12.72 0.75
CA ALA A 174 -16.56 12.58 0.15
C ALA A 174 -16.15 13.87 -0.58
N ALA A 175 -15.38 14.72 0.11
CA ALA A 175 -14.75 15.88 -0.50
C ALA A 175 -13.70 15.43 -1.53
N SER A 176 -13.70 16.09 -2.70
CA SER A 176 -12.73 15.87 -3.76
C SER A 176 -11.35 16.39 -3.33
N HIS A 177 -10.53 15.51 -2.75
CA HIS A 177 -9.13 15.81 -2.46
C HIS A 177 -8.28 15.65 -3.72
N PRO A 178 -7.37 16.60 -4.02
CA PRO A 178 -6.49 16.48 -5.18
C PRO A 178 -5.57 15.27 -5.02
N HIS A 179 -5.39 14.52 -6.10
CA HIS A 179 -4.52 13.34 -6.11
C HIS A 179 -3.18 13.67 -6.77
N PHE A 180 -2.09 13.67 -6.02
CA PHE A 180 -0.80 14.10 -6.57
C PHE A 180 0.05 12.91 -7.04
N TYR A 181 0.76 13.10 -8.15
CA TYR A 181 1.57 12.05 -8.79
C TYR A 181 2.75 11.57 -7.95
N ARG A 182 3.28 12.42 -7.05
CA ARG A 182 4.40 12.03 -6.17
C ARG A 182 4.07 10.76 -5.37
N ASP A 183 2.80 10.58 -5.03
CA ASP A 183 2.30 9.44 -4.24
C ASP A 183 2.13 8.18 -5.10
N PHE A 184 2.35 8.23 -6.41
CA PHE A 184 2.25 7.07 -7.29
C PHE A 184 3.46 6.14 -7.17
N CYS A 185 4.67 6.71 -7.05
CA CYS A 185 5.89 5.91 -7.06
C CYS A 185 6.32 5.41 -5.66
N SER A 186 5.94 6.10 -4.59
CA SER A 186 6.17 5.61 -3.22
C SER A 186 5.10 4.64 -2.72
N VAL A 187 3.98 4.51 -3.44
CA VAL A 187 2.78 3.90 -2.85
C VAL A 187 1.95 3.06 -3.83
N ARG A 188 2.55 1.97 -4.35
CA ARG A 188 1.76 0.84 -4.92
C ARG A 188 0.70 0.28 -3.96
N TYR A 189 0.73 0.69 -2.69
CA TYR A 189 -0.11 0.18 -1.61
C TYR A 189 -0.67 1.29 -0.70
N ASN A 190 -0.93 2.53 -1.19
CA ASN A 190 -1.56 3.53 -0.28
C ASN A 190 -3.02 3.17 -0.14
N ILE A 191 -3.30 2.50 0.96
CA ILE A 191 -4.59 1.92 1.26
C ILE A 191 -5.51 3.03 1.83
N ASP A 192 -5.01 4.14 2.39
CA ASP A 192 -5.88 5.11 3.08
C ASP A 192 -5.54 6.58 2.78
N ASP A 193 -6.01 7.06 1.64
CA ASP A 193 -5.93 8.48 1.24
C ASP A 193 -7.27 9.23 1.37
N GLY A 194 -8.24 8.62 2.05
CA GLY A 194 -9.57 9.19 2.30
C GLY A 194 -10.51 9.24 1.09
N ARG A 195 -10.08 8.84 -0.11
CA ARG A 195 -10.95 8.84 -1.30
C ARG A 195 -11.79 7.57 -1.39
N PRO A 196 -13.02 7.62 -1.93
CA PRO A 196 -13.81 6.42 -2.16
C PRO A 196 -13.20 5.48 -3.22
N MET A 197 -12.59 6.03 -4.27
CA MET A 197 -11.91 5.29 -5.33
C MET A 197 -10.57 5.93 -5.71
N ASP A 198 -9.61 5.11 -6.11
CA ASP A 198 -8.30 5.54 -6.66
C ASP A 198 -8.35 5.87 -8.16
N VAL A 199 -9.32 5.32 -8.88
CA VAL A 199 -9.49 5.52 -10.32
C VAL A 199 -10.62 6.49 -10.63
N ASP A 200 -10.52 7.15 -11.79
CA ASP A 200 -11.55 8.01 -12.38
C ASP A 200 -11.43 7.99 -13.91
N ILE A 201 -12.41 8.55 -14.62
CA ILE A 201 -12.36 8.70 -16.07
C ILE A 201 -11.38 9.82 -16.42
N CYS A 202 -10.38 9.50 -17.23
CA CYS A 202 -9.38 10.47 -17.65
C CYS A 202 -10.00 11.51 -18.61
N PRO A 203 -9.90 12.83 -18.33
CA PRO A 203 -10.43 13.87 -19.21
C PRO A 203 -9.68 13.98 -20.56
N LYS A 204 -8.54 13.30 -20.72
CA LYS A 204 -7.72 13.33 -21.93
C LYS A 204 -7.98 12.16 -22.88
N CYS A 205 -8.15 10.96 -22.34
CA CYS A 205 -8.29 9.74 -23.14
C CYS A 205 -9.57 8.94 -22.85
N ASN A 206 -10.44 9.43 -21.96
CA ASN A 206 -11.71 8.82 -21.59
C ASN A 206 -11.62 7.39 -21.01
N ASN A 207 -10.41 6.94 -20.66
CA ASN A 207 -10.19 5.64 -20.03
C ASN A 207 -10.24 5.76 -18.51
N VAL A 208 -10.70 4.70 -17.83
CA VAL A 208 -10.69 4.62 -16.37
C VAL A 208 -9.26 4.30 -15.90
N ARG A 209 -8.65 5.25 -15.18
CA ARG A 209 -7.26 5.18 -14.71
C ARG A 209 -7.13 5.96 -13.42
N MET A 210 -6.01 5.82 -12.71
CA MET A 210 -5.67 6.82 -11.70
C MET A 210 -5.44 8.16 -12.38
N ILE A 211 -6.13 9.18 -11.88
CA ILE A 211 -6.06 10.55 -12.37
C ILE A 211 -5.35 11.39 -11.34
N PHE A 212 -4.43 12.22 -11.80
CA PHE A 212 -3.61 13.07 -10.95
C PHE A 212 -3.85 14.55 -11.26
N ASP A 213 -3.80 15.37 -10.22
CA ASP A 213 -3.76 16.82 -10.25
C ASP A 213 -2.32 17.31 -10.21
N CYS A 214 -2.06 18.49 -10.78
CA CYS A 214 -0.73 19.11 -10.71
C CYS A 214 -0.55 19.83 -9.35
N PRO A 215 0.55 19.62 -8.63
CA PRO A 215 0.84 20.35 -7.39
C PRO A 215 1.21 21.82 -7.63
N ARG A 216 1.74 22.18 -8.81
CA ARG A 216 2.17 23.56 -9.13
C ARG A 216 0.94 24.49 -9.20
N GLU A 217 0.94 25.60 -8.46
CA GLU A 217 -0.21 26.51 -8.35
C GLU A 217 -0.48 27.28 -9.64
N ASP A 218 0.55 27.79 -10.29
CA ASP A 218 0.53 28.38 -11.63
C ASP A 218 -0.19 27.48 -12.66
N CYS A 219 0.09 26.18 -12.63
CA CYS A 219 -0.53 25.17 -13.47
C CYS A 219 -2.04 25.02 -13.18
N ARG A 220 -2.45 25.19 -11.90
CA ARG A 220 -3.85 25.12 -11.46
C ARG A 220 -4.63 26.43 -11.65
N MET A 221 -3.96 27.58 -11.57
CA MET A 221 -4.56 28.92 -11.55
C MET A 221 -4.75 29.55 -12.93
N MET A 222 -4.16 28.99 -14.00
CA MET A 222 -4.51 29.40 -15.36
C MET A 222 -6.00 29.11 -15.61
N ARG A 223 -6.81 30.19 -15.59
CA ARG A 223 -8.29 30.25 -15.45
C ARG A 223 -9.14 29.32 -16.35
N ASN A 224 -8.56 28.66 -17.36
CA ASN A 224 -9.22 27.74 -18.29
C ASN A 224 -8.70 26.27 -18.23
N LYS A 225 -7.84 25.91 -17.26
CA LYS A 225 -6.96 24.73 -17.37
C LYS A 225 -6.89 23.78 -16.16
N ARG A 226 -7.82 23.79 -15.20
CA ARG A 226 -7.87 22.70 -14.19
C ARG A 226 -8.03 21.31 -14.84
N ASN A 227 -8.81 21.21 -15.91
CA ASN A 227 -8.91 20.01 -16.75
C ASN A 227 -7.70 19.82 -17.70
N ALA A 228 -6.87 20.84 -17.87
CA ALA A 228 -5.70 20.73 -18.74
C ALA A 228 -4.55 19.99 -18.04
N CYS A 229 -4.34 20.26 -16.75
CA CYS A 229 -3.31 19.62 -15.94
C CYS A 229 -3.79 18.40 -15.15
N ARG A 230 -5.08 18.05 -15.24
CA ARG A 230 -5.67 16.85 -14.66
C ARG A 230 -5.68 15.71 -15.69
N GLY A 231 -5.10 14.57 -15.35
CA GLY A 231 -4.98 13.46 -16.31
C GLY A 231 -4.29 12.24 -15.73
N CYS A 232 -4.34 11.12 -16.46
CA CYS A 232 -3.64 9.91 -16.07
C CYS A 232 -2.15 10.01 -16.42
N PHE A 233 -1.34 9.11 -15.84
CA PHE A 233 0.11 9.08 -16.05
C PHE A 233 0.55 8.85 -17.51
N LEU A 234 -0.33 8.32 -18.38
CA LEU A 234 -0.03 8.14 -19.81
C LEU A 234 -0.34 9.36 -20.66
N CYS A 235 -1.24 10.24 -20.21
CA CYS A 235 -1.69 11.39 -21.00
C CYS A 235 -0.94 12.67 -20.63
N ILE A 236 -0.33 12.72 -19.45
CA ILE A 236 0.38 13.87 -18.93
C ILE A 236 1.65 13.36 -18.27
N GLU A 237 2.78 13.67 -18.88
CA GLU A 237 4.09 13.41 -18.29
C GLU A 237 4.30 14.31 -17.07
N ARG A 238 4.90 13.75 -16.03
CA ARG A 238 5.08 14.41 -14.74
C ARG A 238 6.44 14.12 -14.17
N CYS A 239 6.97 15.11 -13.45
CA CYS A 239 8.20 14.97 -12.70
C CYS A 239 8.05 13.90 -11.61
N GLY A 240 8.94 12.91 -11.60
CA GLY A 240 8.94 11.82 -10.61
C GLY A 240 9.21 12.26 -9.18
N GLU A 241 9.85 13.42 -8.97
CA GLU A 241 10.15 13.94 -7.63
C GLU A 241 9.02 14.86 -7.10
N CYS A 242 8.65 15.89 -7.85
CA CYS A 242 7.66 16.87 -7.38
C CYS A 242 6.22 16.56 -7.81
N GLY A 243 5.99 15.68 -8.79
CA GLY A 243 4.66 15.39 -9.36
C GLY A 243 4.07 16.46 -10.28
N GLY A 244 4.81 17.56 -10.51
CA GLY A 244 4.44 18.62 -11.44
C GLY A 244 4.33 18.14 -12.89
N CYS A 245 3.38 18.69 -13.66
CA CYS A 245 3.33 18.51 -15.11
C CYS A 245 4.65 18.94 -15.74
N LEU A 246 5.14 18.16 -16.70
CA LEU A 246 6.27 18.53 -17.54
C LEU A 246 5.73 19.13 -18.83
N ASP A 247 6.29 20.26 -19.24
CA ASP A 247 6.13 20.72 -20.61
C ASP A 247 7.08 19.90 -21.51
N PRO A 248 6.70 19.57 -22.77
CA PRO A 248 7.54 18.80 -23.68
C PRO A 248 8.93 19.40 -23.91
N GLU A 249 9.07 20.71 -23.69
CA GLU A 249 10.32 21.47 -23.80
C GLU A 249 11.12 21.53 -22.47
N GLU A 250 10.53 21.12 -21.33
CA GLU A 250 11.13 21.13 -19.99
C GLU A 250 11.70 19.76 -19.58
N VAL A 251 11.59 18.73 -20.44
CA VAL A 251 12.08 17.37 -20.15
C VAL A 251 13.60 17.36 -20.25
N VAL A 252 14.27 17.18 -19.10
CA VAL A 252 15.74 17.29 -19.04
C VAL A 252 16.44 15.99 -19.39
N GLU A 253 15.99 14.83 -18.88
CA GLU A 253 16.56 13.51 -19.18
C GLU A 253 15.78 12.39 -18.47
N GLU A 254 15.76 11.18 -19.06
CA GLU A 254 15.37 9.94 -18.34
C GLU A 254 16.49 9.55 -17.38
N ILE A 255 16.20 9.42 -16.10
CA ILE A 255 17.16 8.90 -15.12
C ILE A 255 17.10 7.37 -15.04
N ALA A 256 18.14 6.75 -14.45
CA ALA A 256 18.27 5.31 -14.26
C ALA A 256 17.03 4.61 -13.65
N CYS A 257 16.15 5.37 -12.99
CA CYS A 257 14.88 4.92 -12.41
C CYS A 257 13.68 4.97 -13.38
N LEU A 258 13.88 5.19 -14.69
CA LEU A 258 12.81 5.33 -15.70
C LEU A 258 11.79 6.44 -15.37
N HIS A 259 12.19 7.45 -14.60
CA HIS A 259 11.35 8.59 -14.24
C HIS A 259 11.85 9.87 -14.91
N LEU A 260 10.93 10.71 -15.38
CA LEU A 260 11.25 12.02 -15.92
C LEU A 260 11.40 13.03 -14.77
N LEU A 261 12.35 13.96 -14.88
CA LEU A 261 12.53 15.05 -13.92
C LEU A 261 12.39 16.41 -14.60
N CYS A 262 11.73 17.35 -13.91
CA CYS A 262 11.77 18.75 -14.33
C CYS A 262 13.13 19.36 -14.03
N ALA A 263 13.51 20.42 -14.75
CA ALA A 263 14.80 21.09 -14.59
C ALA A 263 15.09 21.50 -13.14
N GLY A 264 14.09 22.05 -12.43
CA GLY A 264 14.23 22.39 -11.02
C GLY A 264 14.61 21.20 -10.14
N CYS A 265 13.91 20.06 -10.27
CA CYS A 265 14.23 18.87 -9.48
C CYS A 265 15.57 18.25 -9.88
N TRP A 266 15.90 18.22 -11.16
CA TRP A 266 17.18 17.71 -11.66
C TRP A 266 18.39 18.49 -11.08
N LEU A 267 18.26 19.81 -10.92
CA LEU A 267 19.31 20.66 -10.35
C LEU A 267 19.53 20.45 -8.85
N HIS A 268 18.46 20.13 -8.11
CA HIS A 268 18.51 20.04 -6.65
C HIS A 268 18.71 18.62 -6.11
N LEU A 269 18.55 17.59 -6.94
CA LEU A 269 18.77 16.21 -6.53
C LEU A 269 20.28 15.88 -6.43
N PRO A 270 20.71 15.09 -5.43
CA PRO A 270 22.07 14.57 -5.37
C PRO A 270 22.41 13.79 -6.64
N LYS A 271 23.62 13.95 -7.16
CA LYS A 271 24.07 13.33 -8.41
C LYS A 271 25.12 12.28 -8.16
N CYS A 272 25.09 11.20 -8.94
CA CYS A 272 26.17 10.23 -8.97
C CYS A 272 27.45 10.92 -9.44
N THR A 273 28.55 10.74 -8.70
CA THR A 273 29.86 11.32 -9.04
C THR A 273 30.47 10.74 -10.32
N THR A 274 29.97 9.59 -10.78
CA THR A 274 30.52 8.88 -11.96
C THR A 274 29.78 9.23 -13.25
N CYS A 275 28.44 9.21 -13.26
CA CYS A 275 27.64 9.49 -14.45
C CYS A 275 26.96 10.86 -14.46
N ASN A 276 27.08 11.65 -13.37
CA ASN A 276 26.43 12.94 -13.18
C ASN A 276 24.88 12.90 -13.28
N SER A 277 24.28 11.72 -13.25
CA SER A 277 22.82 11.56 -13.23
C SER A 277 22.26 11.73 -11.80
N PRO A 278 21.07 12.34 -11.64
CA PRO A 278 20.39 12.41 -10.35
C PRO A 278 20.09 11.03 -9.75
N CYS A 279 20.34 10.88 -8.44
CA CYS A 279 19.93 9.70 -7.66
C CYS A 279 18.50 9.89 -7.16
N CYS A 280 17.58 8.97 -7.49
CA CYS A 280 16.22 9.01 -6.96
C CYS A 280 16.17 8.43 -5.53
N LYS A 281 15.36 9.04 -4.65
CA LYS A 281 15.12 8.55 -3.27
C LYS A 281 14.53 7.15 -3.20
N GLN A 282 13.84 6.69 -4.24
CA GLN A 282 13.21 5.37 -4.29
C GLN A 282 14.24 4.23 -4.31
N ASP A 283 15.40 4.47 -4.94
CA ASP A 283 16.52 3.51 -4.95
C ASP A 283 17.41 3.66 -3.71
N ALA A 284 17.48 4.84 -3.09
CA ALA A 284 18.23 5.03 -1.85
C ALA A 284 17.76 4.08 -0.72
N ALA A 285 16.46 3.80 -0.64
CA ALA A 285 15.89 2.85 0.31
C ALA A 285 16.10 1.37 -0.07
N ALA A 286 16.19 1.06 -1.37
CA ALA A 286 16.37 -0.32 -1.86
C ALA A 286 17.84 -0.78 -1.83
N PHE A 287 18.79 0.16 -1.93
CA PHE A 287 20.23 -0.12 -1.98
C PHE A 287 20.99 0.22 -0.69
N GLY A 288 20.31 0.68 0.37
CA GLY A 288 20.94 0.91 1.68
C GLY A 288 22.01 2.01 1.69
N PHE A 289 21.89 3.02 0.82
CA PHE A 289 22.82 4.13 0.79
C PHE A 289 22.69 4.97 2.07
N SER A 290 23.81 5.17 2.76
CA SER A 290 23.89 6.03 3.94
C SER A 290 24.03 7.48 3.50
N SER A 291 23.63 8.42 4.35
CA SER A 291 23.82 9.87 4.18
C SER A 291 25.27 10.27 3.84
N ALA A 292 26.24 9.38 4.10
CA ALA A 292 27.67 9.57 3.81
C ALA A 292 28.05 9.35 2.33
N ASP A 293 27.22 8.66 1.53
CA ASP A 293 27.48 8.42 0.09
C ASP A 293 27.12 9.64 -0.79
N PHE A 294 26.47 10.64 -0.18
CA PHE A 294 26.05 11.89 -0.81
C PHE A 294 26.95 13.03 -0.35
N ALA A 295 28.23 12.98 -0.70
CA ALA A 295 29.14 14.10 -0.42
C ALA A 295 28.81 15.30 -1.32
N LEU A 296 28.51 16.44 -0.72
CA LEU A 296 28.70 17.75 -1.34
C LEU A 296 30.17 17.90 -1.74
N PRO A 297 30.50 18.62 -2.83
CA PRO A 297 31.88 18.76 -3.26
C PRO A 297 32.62 19.65 -2.26
N THR A 298 33.31 19.04 -1.30
CA THR A 298 34.39 19.70 -0.57
C THR A 298 35.70 19.02 -0.93
N SER A 299 36.62 19.87 -1.34
CA SER A 299 37.98 19.64 -1.84
C SER A 299 38.77 18.49 -1.19
N SER A 300 39.68 17.97 -2.03
CA SER A 300 40.98 17.33 -1.73
C SER A 300 41.04 15.85 -1.30
N PHE A 301 41.65 15.06 -2.21
CA PHE A 301 42.53 13.90 -2.05
C PHE A 301 42.19 12.79 -1.04
N GLY A 302 42.02 11.56 -1.56
CA GLY A 302 42.17 10.33 -0.80
C GLY A 302 41.52 9.12 -1.46
N LEU A 303 42.32 8.29 -2.12
CA LEU A 303 41.93 6.97 -2.65
C LEU A 303 41.55 6.02 -1.52
N SER A 304 40.32 5.49 -1.52
CA SER A 304 40.05 4.14 -1.03
C SER A 304 38.80 3.52 -1.69
N LEU A 305 39.07 2.38 -2.33
CA LEU A 305 38.18 1.34 -2.84
C LEU A 305 36.82 1.23 -2.14
N LEU A 306 35.73 1.23 -2.90
CA LEU A 306 34.45 0.52 -2.62
C LEU A 306 33.65 0.39 -3.95
N PRO A 307 32.71 -0.57 -4.04
CA PRO A 307 32.56 -1.49 -5.16
C PRO A 307 31.96 -0.85 -6.41
N THR A 308 32.51 -1.26 -7.56
CA THR A 308 32.01 -0.97 -8.90
C THR A 308 30.50 -1.20 -9.01
N LEU A 309 29.73 -0.11 -9.01
CA LEU A 309 28.32 -0.09 -9.39
C LEU A 309 28.22 -0.44 -10.87
N LYS A 310 27.95 -1.72 -11.15
CA LYS A 310 27.56 -2.26 -12.46
C LYS A 310 26.18 -1.75 -12.95
N SER A 311 25.63 -0.69 -12.37
CA SER A 311 24.25 -0.23 -12.61
C SER A 311 24.12 1.10 -13.35
N CYS A 312 25.20 1.71 -13.85
CA CYS A 312 25.07 2.66 -14.96
C CYS A 312 25.00 1.85 -16.27
N GLY A 313 23.85 1.24 -16.53
CA GLY A 313 23.54 0.69 -17.84
C GLY A 313 23.51 1.83 -18.85
N ILE A 314 24.42 1.79 -19.82
CA ILE A 314 24.23 2.43 -21.13
C ILE A 314 23.07 1.71 -21.82
#